data_AF-A0A973FS56-F1
#
_entry.id   AF-A0A973FS56-F1
#
_cell.length_a   1.000
_cell.length_b   1.000
_cell.length_c   1.000
_cell.angle_alpha   90.00
_cell.angle_beta   90.00
_cell.angle_gamma   90.00
#
_symmetry.space_group_name_H-M   'P 1'
#
loop_
_entity.id
_entity.type
_entity.pdbx_description
1 polymer ?
#
loop_
_entity_poly.entity_id
_entity_poly.type
_entity_poly.pdbx_seq_one_letter_code
_entity_poly.pdbx_strand_id
1 'polypeptide(L)'
;MELTSLRSAGEQCLVAARMDGLVAALAQGDSEVQVLALGKDAAGVTLESTSLFNGASLTKLAAALAVLRLVDLGALGLDDALMDHLPSAAAAQPGVTLRRIL
;
A
#
# COMPACT_ATOMS: atom_id res chain seq x y z
N MET A 1 -15.03 9.34 -11.30
CA MET A 1 -14.55 8.68 -12.53
C MET A 1 -15.51 7.54 -12.80
N GLU A 2 -16.08 7.46 -14.00
CA GLU A 2 -17.02 6.39 -14.38
C GLU A 2 -16.27 5.05 -14.55
N LEU A 3 -16.88 3.92 -14.16
CA LEU A 3 -16.29 2.58 -14.24
C LEU A 3 -15.83 2.23 -15.67
N THR A 4 -16.57 2.69 -16.68
CA THR A 4 -16.22 2.51 -18.10
C THR A 4 -14.90 3.19 -18.45
N SER A 5 -14.64 4.37 -17.90
CA SER A 5 -13.36 5.08 -18.09
C SER A 5 -12.20 4.34 -17.41
N LEU A 6 -12.45 3.73 -16.24
CA LEU A 6 -11.44 2.93 -15.54
C LEU A 6 -11.06 1.67 -16.34
N ARG A 7 -12.05 1.00 -16.95
CA ARG A 7 -11.80 -0.15 -17.83
C ARG A 7 -10.92 0.19 -19.01
N SER A 8 -11.29 1.22 -19.78
CA SER A 8 -10.51 1.61 -20.96
C SER A 8 -9.07 2.00 -20.60
N ALA A 9 -8.87 2.71 -19.48
CA ALA A 9 -7.53 3.03 -19.00
C ALA A 9 -6.74 1.79 -18.57
N GLY A 10 -7.39 0.83 -17.89
CA GLY A 10 -6.78 -0.44 -17.50
C GLY A 10 -6.32 -1.27 -18.70
N GLU A 11 -7.16 -1.41 -19.72
CA GLU A 11 -6.84 -2.14 -20.95
C GLU A 11 -5.66 -1.49 -21.70
N GLN A 12 -5.64 -0.15 -21.80
CA GLN A 12 -4.52 0.58 -22.38
C GLN A 12 -3.22 0.38 -21.59
N CYS A 13 -3.31 0.35 -20.26
CA CYS A 13 -2.16 0.12 -19.39
C CYS A 13 -1.55 -1.27 -19.61
N LEU A 14 -2.37 -2.32 -19.72
CA LEU A 14 -1.89 -3.69 -20.01
C LEU A 14 -1.05 -3.73 -21.29
N VAL A 15 -1.55 -3.11 -22.37
CA VAL A 15 -0.84 -3.05 -23.66
C VAL A 15 0.45 -2.25 -23.54
N ALA A 16 0.38 -1.03 -22.99
CA ALA A 16 1.52 -0.11 -22.93
C ALA A 16 2.66 -0.63 -22.02
N ALA A 17 2.30 -1.21 -20.88
CA ALA A 17 3.26 -1.73 -19.90
C ALA A 17 3.68 -3.18 -20.21
N ARG A 18 3.06 -3.84 -21.20
CA ARG A 18 3.24 -5.27 -21.51
C ARG A 18 3.02 -6.14 -20.27
N MET A 19 1.90 -5.90 -19.61
CA MET A 19 1.46 -6.67 -18.45
C MET A 19 0.33 -7.61 -18.86
N ASP A 20 0.35 -8.84 -18.32
CA ASP A 20 -0.67 -9.86 -18.63
C ASP A 20 -1.95 -9.69 -17.80
N GLY A 21 -1.89 -8.93 -16.70
CA GLY A 21 -3.03 -8.69 -15.83
C GLY A 21 -2.85 -7.51 -14.90
N LEU A 22 -3.97 -6.95 -14.47
CA LEU A 22 -4.07 -5.76 -13.62
C LEU A 22 -5.35 -5.81 -12.79
N VAL A 23 -5.25 -5.41 -11.52
CA VAL A 23 -6.39 -5.10 -10.67
C VAL A 23 -6.29 -3.65 -10.22
N ALA A 24 -7.39 -2.91 -10.35
CA ALA A 24 -7.51 -1.53 -9.90
C ALA A 24 -8.75 -1.37 -9.03
N ALA A 25 -8.62 -0.66 -7.91
CA ALA A 25 -9.70 -0.32 -7.02
C ALA A 25 -9.85 1.20 -6.91
N LEU A 26 -11.08 1.70 -6.95
CA LEU A 26 -11.41 3.12 -6.79
C LEU A 26 -12.34 3.29 -5.59
N ALA A 27 -11.89 4.07 -4.61
CA ALA A 27 -12.71 4.54 -3.50
C ALA A 27 -13.03 6.03 -3.69
N GLN A 28 -14.29 6.42 -3.53
CA GLN A 28 -14.72 7.81 -3.65
C GLN A 28 -15.68 8.18 -2.51
N GLY A 29 -15.19 8.96 -1.54
CA GLY A 29 -15.94 9.27 -0.32
C GLY A 29 -16.37 8.00 0.39
N ASP A 30 -17.65 7.92 0.76
CA ASP A 30 -18.25 6.77 1.44
C ASP A 30 -18.91 5.76 0.47
N SER A 31 -18.68 5.91 -0.84
CA SER A 31 -19.23 4.97 -1.83
C SER A 31 -18.54 3.61 -1.74
N GLU A 32 -19.24 2.56 -2.14
CA GLU A 32 -18.66 1.22 -2.27
C GLU A 32 -17.44 1.25 -3.21
N VAL A 33 -16.39 0.52 -2.81
CA VAL A 33 -15.16 0.43 -3.59
C VAL A 33 -15.44 -0.32 -4.90
N GLN A 34 -15.20 0.35 -6.01
CA GLN A 34 -15.33 -0.26 -7.33
C GLN A 34 -14.02 -0.94 -7.71
N VAL A 35 -14.08 -2.21 -8.07
CA VAL A 35 -12.91 -3.01 -8.44
C VAL A 35 -13.01 -3.49 -9.89
N LEU A 36 -11.92 -3.28 -10.63
CA LEU A 36 -11.72 -3.80 -11.97
C LEU A 36 -10.59 -4.82 -11.94
N ALA A 37 -10.87 -6.05 -12.37
CA ALA A 37 -9.85 -7.07 -12.63
C ALA A 37 -9.79 -7.36 -14.13
N LEU A 38 -8.58 -7.37 -14.70
CA LEU A 38 -8.32 -7.63 -16.11
C LEU A 38 -7.18 -8.63 -16.26
N GLY A 39 -7.32 -9.56 -17.21
CA GLY A 39 -6.24 -10.43 -17.63
C GLY A 39 -5.94 -11.57 -16.63
N LYS A 40 -4.67 -11.97 -16.58
CA LYS A 40 -4.20 -13.16 -15.87
C LYS A 40 -2.95 -12.87 -15.03
N ASP A 41 -2.71 -13.67 -14.01
CA ASP A 41 -1.46 -13.66 -13.26
C ASP A 41 -0.32 -14.36 -14.01
N ALA A 42 0.87 -14.38 -13.39
CA ALA A 42 2.06 -15.01 -13.94
C ALA A 42 1.95 -16.54 -14.11
N ALA A 43 0.98 -17.19 -13.46
CA ALA A 43 0.68 -18.61 -13.63
C ALA A 43 -0.40 -18.86 -14.71
N GLY A 44 -0.91 -17.79 -15.34
CA GLY A 44 -1.97 -17.86 -16.34
C GLY A 44 -3.38 -18.02 -15.75
N VAL A 45 -3.54 -17.82 -14.45
CA VAL A 45 -4.85 -17.85 -13.76
C VAL A 45 -5.54 -16.51 -13.96
N THR A 46 -6.83 -16.54 -14.31
CA THR A 46 -7.63 -15.31 -14.46
C THR A 46 -7.66 -14.52 -13.15
N LEU A 47 -7.41 -13.22 -13.23
CA LEU A 47 -7.48 -12.34 -12.07
C LEU A 47 -8.93 -12.06 -11.66
N GLU A 48 -9.17 -12.06 -10.35
CA GLU A 48 -10.43 -11.74 -9.71
C GLU A 48 -10.24 -10.53 -8.77
N SER A 49 -11.33 -9.93 -8.31
CA SER A 49 -11.26 -8.82 -7.35
C SER A 49 -10.63 -9.20 -6.01
N THR A 50 -10.56 -10.50 -5.70
CA THR A 50 -9.99 -11.08 -4.48
C THR A 50 -8.61 -11.69 -4.68
N SER A 51 -8.03 -11.61 -5.88
CA SER A 51 -6.66 -12.08 -6.13
C SER A 51 -5.66 -11.33 -5.24
N LEU A 52 -4.70 -12.06 -4.68
CA LEU A 52 -3.66 -11.50 -3.82
C LEU A 52 -2.38 -11.20 -4.60
N PHE A 53 -1.72 -10.10 -4.24
CA PHE A 53 -0.48 -9.65 -4.86
C PHE A 53 0.57 -9.35 -3.80
N ASN A 54 1.85 -9.51 -4.17
CA ASN A 54 2.94 -9.05 -3.34
C ASN A 54 2.98 -7.51 -3.31
N GLY A 55 2.51 -6.90 -2.22
CA GLY A 55 2.47 -5.44 -2.06
C GLY A 55 3.84 -4.76 -1.98
N ALA A 56 4.92 -5.52 -1.76
CA ALA A 56 6.30 -5.03 -1.69
C ALA A 56 6.42 -3.76 -0.80
N SER A 57 6.88 -2.65 -1.35
CA SER A 57 7.04 -1.40 -0.59
C SER A 57 5.72 -0.75 -0.17
N LEU A 58 4.55 -1.13 -0.70
CA LEU A 58 3.25 -0.67 -0.19
C LEU A 58 3.04 -1.09 1.27
N THR A 59 3.66 -2.20 1.69
CA THR A 59 3.63 -2.65 3.10
C THR A 59 4.18 -1.60 4.07
N LYS A 60 5.05 -0.69 3.62
CA LYS A 60 5.53 0.43 4.46
C LYS A 60 4.41 1.36 4.89
N LEU A 61 3.39 1.56 4.04
CA LEU A 61 2.22 2.39 4.41
C LEU A 61 1.43 1.74 5.55
N ALA A 62 1.28 0.41 5.53
CA ALA A 62 0.65 -0.32 6.62
C ALA A 62 1.47 -0.23 7.92
N ALA A 63 2.80 -0.38 7.83
CA ALA A 63 3.69 -0.22 8.98
C ALA A 63 3.64 1.22 9.55
N ALA A 64 3.67 2.23 8.69
CA ALA A 64 3.53 3.63 9.10
C ALA A 64 2.18 3.90 9.77
N LEU A 65 1.08 3.37 9.20
CA LEU A 65 -0.25 3.46 9.82
C LEU A 65 -0.27 2.81 11.21
N ALA A 66 0.34 1.63 11.37
CA ALA A 66 0.44 0.97 12.68
C ALA A 66 1.17 1.86 13.71
N VAL A 67 2.28 2.49 13.32
CA VAL A 67 3.00 3.45 14.19
C VAL A 67 2.11 4.64 14.53
N LEU A 68 1.42 5.23 13.56
CA LEU A 68 0.51 6.36 13.79
C LEU A 68 -0.67 6.01 14.70
N ARG A 69 -1.15 4.76 14.67
CA ARG A 69 -2.16 4.29 15.63
C ARG A 69 -1.61 4.18 17.05
N LEU A 70 -0.35 3.80 17.23
CA LEU A 70 0.29 3.81 18.54
C LEU A 70 0.49 5.24 19.07
N VAL A 71 0.79 6.19 18.19
CA VAL A 71 0.84 7.64 18.53
C VAL A 71 -0.53 8.12 18.99
N ASP A 72 -1.59 7.81 18.24
CA ASP A 72 -2.97 8.19 18.54
C ASP A 72 -3.44 7.66 19.91
N LEU A 73 -2.99 6.45 20.28
CA LEU A 73 -3.23 5.84 21.59
C LEU A 73 -2.34 6.40 22.71
N GLY A 74 -1.39 7.28 22.41
CA GLY A 74 -0.42 7.82 23.37
C GLY A 74 0.63 6.81 23.84
N ALA A 75 0.82 5.68 23.13
CA ALA A 75 1.78 4.64 23.50
C ALA A 75 3.24 5.01 23.15
N LEU A 76 3.43 5.90 22.17
CA LEU A 76 4.71 6.48 21.78
C LEU A 76 4.49 7.87 21.15
N GLY A 77 5.54 8.70 21.11
CA GLY A 77 5.57 9.98 20.41
C GLY A 77 6.35 9.89 19.09
N LEU A 78 5.93 10.64 18.07
CA LEU A 78 6.69 10.70 16.80
C LEU A 78 8.09 11.28 16.98
N ASP A 79 8.28 12.14 17.97
CA ASP A 79 9.54 12.80 18.27
C ASP A 79 10.36 12.06 19.34
N ASP A 80 9.88 10.89 19.80
CA ASP A 80 10.65 10.00 20.67
C ASP A 80 11.91 9.54 19.95
N ALA A 81 13.00 9.39 20.70
CA ALA A 81 14.22 8.82 20.14
C ALA A 81 13.98 7.36 19.77
N LEU A 82 14.42 6.94 18.59
CA LEU A 82 14.25 5.57 18.12
C LEU A 82 14.88 4.55 19.09
N MET A 83 15.99 4.93 19.72
CA MET A 83 16.72 4.09 20.67
C MET A 83 15.93 3.78 21.95
N ASP A 84 14.93 4.59 22.30
CA ASP A 84 14.09 4.36 23.49
C ASP A 84 13.14 3.18 23.28
N HIS A 85 12.76 2.91 22.01
CA HIS A 85 11.81 1.87 21.64
C HIS A 85 12.45 0.66 20.97
N LEU A 86 13.50 0.87 20.17
CA LEU A 86 14.15 -0.16 19.35
C LEU A 86 15.70 -0.07 19.46
N PRO A 87 16.29 -0.30 20.64
CA PRO A 87 17.71 -0.07 20.89
C PRO A 87 18.65 -0.96 20.06
N SER A 88 18.17 -2.10 19.57
CA SER A 88 18.95 -3.02 18.71
C SER A 88 18.85 -2.71 17.23
N ALA A 89 17.99 -1.77 16.81
CA ALA A 89 17.85 -1.42 15.41
C ALA A 89 19.12 -0.70 14.91
N ALA A 90 19.62 -1.07 13.74
CA ALA A 90 20.79 -0.41 13.15
C ALA A 90 20.59 1.11 12.97
N ALA A 91 19.34 1.54 12.75
CA ALA A 91 18.96 2.95 12.61
C ALA A 91 18.87 3.70 13.94
N ALA A 92 18.94 3.04 15.10
CA ALA A 92 18.88 3.64 16.43
C ALA A 92 20.17 4.40 16.78
N GLN A 93 20.45 5.44 15.99
CA GLN A 93 21.59 6.32 16.14
C GLN A 93 21.18 7.58 16.93
N PRO A 94 22.13 8.24 17.63
CA PRO A 94 21.85 9.48 18.35
C PRO A 94 21.15 10.53 17.47
N GLY A 95 20.04 11.08 17.96
CA GLY A 95 19.25 12.10 17.26
C GLY A 95 18.26 11.57 16.21
N VAL A 96 18.18 10.25 15.98
CA VAL A 96 17.14 9.65 15.12
C VAL A 96 15.86 9.47 15.92
N THR A 97 14.76 10.04 15.43
CA THR A 97 13.42 9.89 16.02
C THR A 97 12.55 8.92 15.22
N LEU A 98 11.44 8.45 15.80
CA LEU A 98 10.45 7.63 15.09
C LEU A 98 9.93 8.33 13.81
N ARG A 99 9.72 9.66 13.85
CA ARG A 99 9.35 10.47 12.67
C ARG A 99 10.36 10.39 11.53
N ARG A 100 11.65 10.26 11.83
CA ARG A 100 12.73 10.32 10.82
C ARG A 100 12.83 9.04 9.98
N ILE A 101 12.27 7.93 10.46
CA ILE A 101 12.32 6.61 9.80
C ILE A 101 11.00 6.20 9.14
N LEU A 102 9.96 7.01 9.30
CA LEU A 102 8.72 6.94 8.53
C LEU A 102 8.89 7.67 7.20
#